data_AF-A0A929JBU0-F1
#
_entry.id   AF-A0A929JBU0-F1
#
_cell.length_a   1.000
_cell.length_b   1.000
_cell.length_c   1.000
_cell.angle_alpha   90.00
_cell.angle_beta   90.00
_cell.angle_gamma   90.00
#
_symmetry.space_group_name_H-M   'P 1'
#
loop_
_entity.id
_entity.type
_entity.pdbx_description
1 polymer ?
#
loop_
_entity_poly.entity_id
_entity_poly.type
_entity_poly.pdbx_seq_one_letter_code
_entity_poly.pdbx_strand_id
1 'polypeptide(L)' 'MKIGLIDELASSSYVAREIIGEETIVNYTVQDDILERFAKRLGTTVAQVISAQFDAPTLR' A
#
# COMPACT_ATOMS: atom_id res chain seq x y z
N MET A 1 28.29 17.17 -6.13
CA MET A 1 28.21 16.41 -4.86
C MET A 1 27.53 15.09 -5.17
N LYS A 2 28.14 13.99 -4.73
CA LYS A 2 27.82 12.59 -5.04
C LYS A 2 26.32 12.29 -5.00
N ILE A 3 25.83 11.53 -5.98
CA ILE A 3 24.64 10.69 -5.84
C ILE A 3 24.94 9.61 -4.78
N GLY A 4 24.88 10.00 -3.51
CA GLY A 4 25.09 9.12 -2.34
C GLY A 4 23.85 8.34 -1.93
N LEU A 5 22.86 8.21 -2.82
CA LEU A 5 21.61 7.46 -2.63
C LEU A 5 21.44 6.34 -3.67
N ILE A 6 22.33 6.28 -4.65
CA ILE A 6 22.20 5.42 -5.84
C ILE A 6 23.58 4.88 -6.18
N ASP A 7 24.23 4.21 -5.24
CA ASP A 7 25.28 3.26 -5.57
C ASP A 7 24.61 1.89 -5.43
N GLU A 8 24.44 1.19 -6.55
CA GLU A 8 23.79 -0.12 -6.67
C GLU A 8 22.28 -0.18 -6.48
N LEU A 9 21.60 0.09 -7.59
CA LEU A 9 20.26 -0.38 -7.97
C LEU A 9 20.13 -1.92 -8.01
N ALA A 10 20.92 -2.65 -7.24
CA ALA A 10 20.67 -4.05 -6.94
C ALA A 10 19.56 -4.09 -5.89
N SER A 11 18.33 -4.39 -6.31
CA SER A 11 17.26 -4.69 -5.35
C SER A 11 17.77 -5.71 -4.32
N SER A 12 17.34 -5.65 -3.06
CA SER A 12 17.69 -6.67 -2.06
C SER A 12 17.44 -8.10 -2.56
N SER A 13 16.44 -8.28 -3.43
CA SER A 13 16.16 -9.53 -4.13
C SER A 13 17.24 -9.96 -5.13
N TYR A 14 17.94 -9.03 -5.78
CA TYR A 14 19.09 -9.31 -6.65
C TYR A 14 20.30 -9.77 -5.83
N VAL A 15 20.62 -9.07 -4.74
CA VAL A 15 21.69 -9.47 -3.81
C VAL A 15 21.41 -10.85 -3.20
N ALA A 16 20.16 -11.11 -2.80
CA ALA A 16 19.75 -12.39 -2.25
C ALA A 16 19.98 -13.58 -3.22
N ARG A 17 19.62 -13.42 -4.50
CA ARG A 17 19.76 -14.49 -5.51
C ARG A 17 21.19 -14.66 -6.03
N GLU A 18 21.86 -13.56 -6.36
CA GLU A 18 23.12 -13.60 -7.11
C GLU A 18 24.37 -13.60 -6.22
N ILE A 19 24.28 -13.09 -4.99
CA ILE A 19 25.44 -12.96 -4.07
C ILE A 19 25.33 -13.90 -2.87
N ILE A 20 24.16 -14.00 -2.26
CA ILE A 20 23.93 -14.85 -1.08
C ILE A 20 23.60 -16.30 -1.51
N GLY A 21 23.06 -16.48 -2.73
CA GLY A 21 22.75 -17.80 -3.29
C GLY A 21 21.48 -18.45 -2.71
N GLU A 22 20.60 -17.67 -2.10
CA GLU A 22 19.37 -18.19 -1.49
C GLU A 22 18.19 -18.00 -2.45
N GLU A 23 17.70 -19.10 -3.03
CA GLU A 23 16.61 -19.07 -4.02
C GLU A 23 15.25 -18.70 -3.39
N THR A 24 15.07 -19.00 -2.10
CA THR A 24 13.77 -18.87 -1.44
C THR A 24 13.64 -17.53 -0.71
N ILE A 25 12.92 -16.59 -1.33
CA ILE A 25 12.58 -15.31 -0.71
C ILE A 25 11.17 -15.39 -0.09
N VAL A 26 11.08 -15.29 1.24
CA VAL A 26 9.80 -15.27 1.96
C VAL A 26 9.31 -13.82 2.12
N ASN A 27 8.08 -13.54 1.66
CA ASN A 27 7.45 -12.23 1.82
C ASN A 27 6.60 -12.20 3.10
N TYR A 28 7.02 -11.41 4.09
CA TYR A 28 6.31 -11.22 5.36
C TYR A 28 5.36 -10.02 5.37
N THR A 29 5.10 -9.40 4.21
CA THR A 29 4.18 -8.27 4.12
C THR A 29 2.76 -8.73 4.45
N VAL A 30 2.21 -8.23 5.55
CA VAL A 30 0.81 -8.44 5.92
C VAL A 30 -0.07 -7.80 4.85
N GLN A 31 -1.05 -8.57 4.35
CA GLN A 31 -2.02 -8.11 3.36
C GLN A 31 -3.42 -8.18 3.93
N ASP A 32 -4.24 -7.17 3.64
CA ASP A 32 -5.65 -7.16 4.00
C ASP A 32 -6.40 -8.29 3.26
N ASP A 33 -7.30 -8.96 3.98
CA ASP A 33 -8.18 -9.96 3.40
C ASP A 33 -9.17 -9.35 2.39
N ILE A 34 -9.68 -10.17 1.47
CA ILE A 34 -10.67 -9.75 0.46
C ILE A 34 -11.90 -9.12 1.13
N LEU A 35 -12.34 -9.70 2.25
CA LEU A 35 -13.48 -9.21 3.02
C LEU A 35 -13.19 -7.86 3.70
N GLU A 36 -11.99 -7.69 4.26
CA GLU A 36 -11.58 -6.42 4.87
C GLU A 36 -11.52 -5.31 3.81
N ARG A 37 -10.94 -5.59 2.65
CA ARG A 37 -10.88 -4.63 1.52
C ARG A 37 -12.27 -4.26 1.03
N PHE A 38 -13.19 -5.23 0.97
CA PHE A 38 -14.59 -4.98 0.64
C PHE A 38 -15.27 -4.09 1.69
N ALA A 39 -15.15 -4.43 2.97
CA ALA A 39 -15.74 -3.68 4.08
C ALA A 39 -15.21 -2.24 4.13
N LYS A 40 -13.90 -2.03 3.96
CA LYS A 40 -13.27 -0.70 3.85
C LYS A 40 -13.94 0.11 2.74
N ARG A 41 -14.03 -0.44 1.53
CA ARG A 41 -14.65 0.24 0.38
C ARG A 41 -16.12 0.57 0.62
N LEU A 42 -16.90 -0.42 1.07
CA LEU A 42 -18.32 -0.25 1.38
C LEU A 42 -18.53 0.87 2.43
N GLY A 43 -17.79 0.80 3.54
CA GLY A 43 -17.85 1.78 4.61
C GLY A 43 -17.50 3.19 4.13
N THR A 44 -16.44 3.33 3.32
CA THR A 44 -16.08 4.63 2.74
C THR A 44 -17.16 5.21 1.84
N THR A 45 -17.76 4.40 0.96
CA THR A 45 -18.84 4.86 0.07
C THR A 45 -20.08 5.28 0.86
N VAL A 46 -20.49 4.48 1.85
CA VAL A 46 -21.63 4.81 2.71
C VAL A 46 -21.35 6.10 3.49
N ALA A 47 -20.16 6.24 4.08
CA ALA A 47 -19.75 7.45 4.79
C ALA A 47 -19.77 8.69 3.88
N GLN A 48 -19.32 8.58 2.63
CA GLN A 48 -19.35 9.67 1.65
C GLN A 48 -20.76 10.10 1.28
N VAL A 49 -21.67 9.15 1.08
CA VAL A 49 -23.09 9.44 0.78
C VAL A 49 -23.75 10.13 1.98
N ILE A 50 -23.50 9.60 3.18
CA ILE A 50 -24.00 10.15 4.43
C ILE A 50 -23.45 11.57 4.63
N SER A 51 -22.13 11.77 4.50
CA SER A 51 -21.52 13.10 4.65
C SER A 51 -22.04 14.08 3.62
N ALA A 52 -22.21 13.67 2.35
CA ALA A 52 -22.77 14.52 1.31
C ALA A 52 -24.23 14.92 1.59
N GLN A 53 -25.01 14.04 2.23
CA GLN A 53 -26.39 14.34 2.64
C GLN A 53 -26.43 15.34 3.82
N PHE A 54 -25.45 15.27 4.73
CA PHE A 54 -25.33 16.18 5.88
C PHE A 54 -24.65 17.51 5.54
N ASP A 55 -23.75 17.54 4.56
CA ASP A 55 -23.13 18.74 3.97
C ASP A 55 -24.05 19.45 2.94
N ALA A 56 -25.28 18.97 2.74
CA ALA A 56 -26.28 19.70 1.97
C ALA A 56 -26.39 21.12 2.56
N PRO A 57 -25.98 22.17 1.83
CA PRO A 57 -25.77 23.47 2.41
C PRO A 57 -27.10 23.95 2.98
N THR A 58 -27.13 24.21 4.28
CA THR A 58 -28.16 25.07 4.85
C THR A 58 -28.01 26.43 4.17
N LEU A 59 -28.74 26.63 3.08
CA LEU A 59 -28.93 27.92 2.44
C LEU A 59 -29.59 28.84 3.48
N ARG A 60 -28.78 29.72 4.07
CA ARG A 60 -29.21 31.00 4.63
C ARG A 60 -28.41 32.09 3.95
#